data_AF-A0A7C2H3T4-F1
#
_entry.id   AF-A0A7C2H3T4-F1
#
_cell.length_a   1.000
_cell.length_b   1.000
_cell.length_c   1.000
_cell.angle_alpha   90.00
_cell.angle_beta   90.00
_cell.angle_gamma   90.00
#
_symmetry.space_group_name_H-M   'P 1'
#
loop_
_entity.id
_entity.type
_entity.pdbx_description
1 polymer ?
#
loop_
_entity_poly.entity_id
_entity_poly.type
_entity_poly.pdbx_seq_one_letter_code
_entity_poly.pdbx_strand_id
1 'polypeptide(L)'
;MTQQYLAGELSVLLGRLELAAPDPACALAVHRLRREAETVPPAALGPVAARALSVADEACWRALERGDALAFARQAEACGELWRFGVCADLLQEGPGLG
;
A
#
# COMPACT_ATOMS: atom_id res chain seq x y z
N MET A 1 2.36 17.36 -9.58
CA MET A 1 1.12 16.55 -9.45
C MET A 1 0.09 17.38 -8.68
N THR A 2 -1.21 17.28 -9.00
CA THR A 2 -2.25 17.92 -8.18
C THR A 2 -2.54 17.06 -6.96
N GLN A 3 -3.05 17.68 -5.90
CA GLN A 3 -3.43 16.96 -4.68
C GLN A 3 -4.55 15.92 -4.93
N GLN A 4 -5.48 16.23 -5.83
CA GLN A 4 -6.55 15.31 -6.23
C GLN A 4 -6.01 14.11 -7.02
N TYR A 5 -4.98 14.31 -7.83
CA TYR A 5 -4.30 13.21 -8.52
C TYR A 5 -3.61 12.27 -7.54
N LEU A 6 -2.94 12.82 -6.50
CA LEU A 6 -2.29 12.00 -5.46
C LEU A 6 -3.27 11.10 -4.71
N ALA A 7 -4.40 11.67 -4.27
CA ALA A 7 -5.45 10.91 -3.59
C ALA A 7 -6.06 9.83 -4.50
N GLY A 8 -6.33 10.17 -5.76
CA GLY A 8 -6.90 9.23 -6.74
C GLY A 8 -5.97 8.08 -7.09
N GLU A 9 -4.70 8.38 -7.41
CA GLU A 9 -3.70 7.37 -7.74
C GLU A 9 -3.43 6.46 -6.52
N LEU A 10 -3.33 7.04 -5.31
CA LEU A 10 -3.21 6.24 -4.09
C LEU A 10 -4.42 5.31 -3.90
N SER A 11 -5.65 5.79 -4.12
CA SER A 11 -6.85 4.94 -4.03
C SER A 11 -6.82 3.78 -5.05
N VAL A 12 -6.36 4.03 -6.29
CA VAL A 12 -6.21 2.98 -7.31
C VAL A 12 -5.21 1.91 -6.87
N LEU A 13 -4.03 2.32 -6.35
CA LEU A 13 -3.02 1.40 -5.87
C LEU A 13 -3.50 0.58 -4.66
N LEU A 14 -4.24 1.21 -3.75
CA LEU A 14 -4.89 0.50 -2.63
C LEU A 14 -5.95 -0.48 -3.13
N GLY A 15 -6.70 -0.16 -4.20
CA GLY A 15 -7.61 -1.11 -4.82
C GLY A 15 -6.89 -2.34 -5.41
N ARG A 16 -5.70 -2.16 -6.00
CA ARG A 16 -4.88 -3.30 -6.47
C ARG A 16 -4.37 -4.15 -5.31
N LEU A 17 -3.92 -3.50 -4.24
CA LEU A 17 -3.47 -4.18 -3.02
C LEU A 17 -4.62 -4.93 -2.33
N GLU A 18 -5.84 -4.38 -2.35
CA GLU A 18 -7.05 -5.04 -1.82
C GLU A 18 -7.37 -6.32 -2.61
N LEU A 19 -7.23 -6.30 -3.94
CA LEU A 19 -7.42 -7.48 -4.80
C LEU A 19 -6.32 -8.53 -4.64
N ALA A 20 -5.09 -8.10 -4.29
CA ALA A 20 -3.96 -8.98 -4.03
C ALA A 20 -3.96 -9.56 -2.60
N ALA A 21 -4.86 -9.08 -1.73
CA ALA A 21 -4.90 -9.47 -0.33
C ALA A 21 -5.10 -10.99 -0.16
N PRO A 22 -4.30 -11.65 0.69
CA PRO A 22 -4.31 -13.10 0.81
C PRO A 22 -5.46 -13.64 1.66
N ASP A 23 -6.20 -12.76 2.34
CA ASP A 23 -7.33 -13.10 3.19
C ASP A 23 -8.31 -11.91 3.33
N PRO A 24 -9.58 -12.16 3.73
CA PRO A 24 -10.58 -11.11 3.87
C PRO A 24 -10.25 -10.03 4.91
N ALA A 25 -9.49 -10.35 5.95
CA ALA A 25 -9.13 -9.37 6.98
C ALA A 25 -8.11 -8.36 6.44
N CYS A 26 -7.12 -8.84 5.67
CA CYS A 26 -6.20 -7.99 4.92
C CYS A 26 -6.96 -7.12 3.91
N ALA A 27 -7.87 -7.71 3.12
CA ALA A 27 -8.67 -6.97 2.14
C ALA A 27 -9.47 -5.84 2.82
N LEU A 28 -10.13 -6.12 3.95
CA LEU A 28 -10.87 -5.13 4.72
C LEU A 28 -9.99 -4.01 5.29
N ALA A 29 -8.78 -4.34 5.74
CA ALA A 29 -7.83 -3.34 6.22
C ALA A 29 -7.42 -2.38 5.09
N VAL A 30 -7.12 -2.91 3.91
CA VAL A 30 -6.77 -2.11 2.73
C VAL A 30 -7.96 -1.29 2.23
N HIS A 31 -9.16 -1.86 2.24
CA HIS A 31 -10.41 -1.16 1.89
C HIS A 31 -10.62 0.11 2.74
N ARG A 32 -10.37 0.00 4.06
CA ARG A 32 -10.46 1.15 4.97
C ARG A 32 -9.43 2.23 4.63
N LEU A 33 -8.19 1.84 4.35
CA LEU A 33 -7.14 2.76 3.93
C LEU A 33 -7.46 3.44 2.60
N ARG A 34 -8.10 2.73 1.67
CA ARG A 34 -8.56 3.30 0.40
C ARG A 34 -9.60 4.40 0.63
N ARG A 35 -10.59 4.12 1.49
CA ARG A 35 -11.58 5.13 1.90
C ARG A 35 -10.92 6.33 2.59
N GLU A 36 -9.91 6.09 3.42
CA GLU A 36 -9.13 7.17 4.04
C GLU A 36 -8.43 8.02 2.98
N ALA A 37 -7.73 7.43 2.02
CA ALA A 37 -7.07 8.16 0.93
C ALA A 37 -8.02 9.09 0.15
N GLU A 38 -9.29 8.69 0.00
CA GLU A 38 -10.33 9.45 -0.70
C GLU A 38 -10.90 10.62 0.14
N THR A 39 -10.73 10.60 1.46
CA THR A 39 -11.45 11.50 2.39
C THR A 39 -10.54 12.38 3.24
N VAL A 40 -9.28 11.99 3.45
CA VAL A 40 -8.33 12.75 4.26
C VAL A 40 -7.74 13.94 3.48
N PRO A 41 -7.28 15.01 4.16
CA PRO A 41 -6.56 16.07 3.49
C PRO A 41 -5.24 15.54 2.88
N PRO A 42 -4.73 16.19 1.82
CA PRO A 42 -3.53 15.73 1.10
C PRO A 42 -2.29 15.53 1.97
N ALA A 43 -2.10 16.35 3.01
CA ALA A 43 -1.00 16.22 3.96
C ALA A 43 -1.02 14.90 4.76
N ALA A 44 -2.17 14.22 4.83
CA ALA A 44 -2.33 12.95 5.53
C ALA A 44 -2.19 11.71 4.60
N LEU A 45 -1.94 11.89 3.30
CA LEU A 45 -1.78 10.79 2.35
C LEU A 45 -0.51 9.96 2.63
N GLY A 46 0.58 10.58 3.09
CA GLY A 46 1.81 9.88 3.46
C GLY A 46 1.59 8.83 4.55
N PRO A 47 1.00 9.19 5.70
CA PRO A 47 0.59 8.24 6.73
C PRO A 47 -0.36 7.12 6.25
N VAL A 48 -1.23 7.39 5.26
CA VAL A 48 -2.08 6.34 4.64
C VAL A 48 -1.22 5.36 3.84
N ALA A 49 -0.33 5.86 2.98
CA ALA A 49 0.58 5.03 2.18
C ALA A 49 1.50 4.17 3.06
N ALA A 50 2.05 4.73 4.14
CA ALA A 50 2.90 4.01 5.07
C ALA A 50 2.17 2.86 5.79
N ARG A 51 0.94 3.12 6.27
CA ARG A 51 0.10 2.07 6.89
C ARG A 51 -0.28 0.98 5.91
N ALA A 52 -0.56 1.33 4.66
CA ALA A 52 -0.83 0.36 3.61
C ALA A 52 0.37 -0.55 3.32
N LEU A 53 1.59 0.00 3.31
CA LEU A 53 2.81 -0.80 3.21
C LEU A 53 2.99 -1.75 4.40
N SER A 54 2.72 -1.30 5.64
CA SER A 54 2.78 -2.20 6.80
C SER A 54 1.77 -3.36 6.69
N VAL A 55 0.54 -3.08 6.26
CA VAL A 55 -0.47 -4.13 6.02
C VAL A 55 -0.01 -5.09 4.91
N ALA A 56 0.58 -4.56 3.83
CA ALA A 56 1.11 -5.37 2.75
C ALA A 56 2.29 -6.25 3.20
N ASP A 57 3.21 -5.71 4.00
CA ASP A 57 4.36 -6.43 4.54
C ASP A 57 3.96 -7.58 5.46
N GLU A 58 3.03 -7.34 6.39
CA GLU A 58 2.47 -8.40 7.23
C GLU A 58 1.80 -9.50 6.40
N ALA A 59 1.08 -9.13 5.33
CA ALA A 59 0.44 -10.08 4.42
C ALA A 59 1.47 -10.92 3.66
N CYS A 60 2.58 -10.32 3.22
CA CYS A 60 3.72 -11.03 2.62
C CYS A 60 4.29 -12.06 3.60
N TRP A 61 4.54 -11.68 4.86
CA TRP A 61 5.02 -12.62 5.88
C TRP A 61 4.07 -13.78 6.10
N ARG A 62 2.76 -13.52 6.25
CA ARG A 62 1.75 -14.58 6.40
C ARG A 62 1.68 -15.51 5.18
N ALA A 63 1.93 -15.00 3.98
CA ALA A 63 1.96 -15.82 2.77
C ALA A 63 3.18 -16.75 2.78
N LEU A 64 4.35 -16.24 3.16
CA LEU A 64 5.57 -17.03 3.33
C LEU A 64 5.42 -18.11 4.40
N GLU A 65 4.85 -17.78 5.56
CA GLU A 65 4.58 -18.74 6.66
C GLU A 65 3.67 -19.89 6.22
N ARG A 66 2.74 -19.63 5.30
CA ARG A 66 1.83 -20.63 4.72
C ARG A 66 2.41 -21.37 3.52
N GLY A 67 3.59 -20.99 3.03
CA GLY A 67 4.18 -21.52 1.81
C GLY A 67 3.43 -21.11 0.53
N ASP A 68 2.62 -20.06 0.58
CA ASP A 68 1.86 -19.56 -0.56
C ASP A 68 2.67 -18.55 -1.37
N ALA A 69 3.55 -19.08 -2.24
CA ALA A 69 4.42 -18.27 -3.08
C ALA A 69 3.65 -17.37 -4.07
N LEU A 70 2.46 -17.79 -4.50
CA LEU A 70 1.65 -17.02 -5.45
C LEU A 70 1.01 -15.81 -4.77
N ALA A 71 0.45 -15.99 -3.56
CA ALA A 71 -0.05 -14.88 -2.77
C ALA A 71 1.06 -13.91 -2.39
N PHE A 72 2.24 -14.42 -2.01
CA PHE A 72 3.42 -13.57 -1.76
C PHE A 72 3.78 -12.75 -2.99
N ALA A 73 3.91 -13.36 -4.17
CA ALA A 73 4.32 -12.66 -5.39
C ALA A 73 3.34 -11.53 -5.76
N ARG A 74 2.02 -11.80 -5.70
CA ARG A 74 0.98 -10.79 -5.98
C ARG A 74 1.05 -9.62 -5.00
N GLN A 75 1.22 -9.92 -3.72
CA GLN A 75 1.27 -8.89 -2.68
C GLN A 75 2.55 -8.07 -2.77
N ALA A 76 3.69 -8.71 -3.03
CA ALA A 76 4.98 -8.05 -3.20
C ALA A 76 4.98 -7.11 -4.43
N GLU A 77 4.35 -7.54 -5.54
CA GLU A 77 4.18 -6.70 -6.73
C GLU A 77 3.34 -5.44 -6.42
N ALA A 78 2.15 -5.62 -5.83
CA ALA A 78 1.29 -4.49 -5.45
C ALA A 78 1.98 -3.56 -4.43
N CYS A 79 2.71 -4.11 -3.48
CA CYS A 79 3.53 -3.37 -2.51
C CYS A 79 4.62 -2.54 -3.22
N GLY A 80 5.30 -3.13 -4.20
CA GLY A 80 6.33 -2.45 -4.99
C GLY A 80 5.78 -1.30 -5.87
N GLU A 81 4.57 -1.44 -6.41
CA GLU A 81 3.88 -0.33 -7.08
C GLU A 81 3.54 0.81 -6.10
N LEU A 82 2.96 0.47 -4.95
CA LEU A 82 2.61 1.43 -3.91
C LEU A 82 3.83 2.18 -3.37
N TRP A 83 4.92 1.47 -3.09
CA TRP A 83 6.19 2.07 -2.66
C TRP A 83 6.66 3.08 -3.70
N ARG A 84 6.76 2.66 -4.98
CA ARG A 84 7.32 3.50 -6.06
C ARG A 84 6.54 4.77 -6.25
N PHE A 85 5.22 4.66 -6.25
CA PHE A 85 4.37 5.84 -6.24
C PHE A 85 4.63 6.72 -5.02
N GLY A 86 4.64 6.14 -3.82
CA GLY A 86 4.79 6.88 -2.58
C GLY A 86 6.06 7.71 -2.51
N VAL A 87 7.21 7.19 -2.98
CA VAL A 87 8.45 7.97 -3.03
C VAL A 87 8.47 8.99 -4.17
N CYS A 88 8.05 8.61 -5.39
CA CYS A 88 7.97 9.58 -6.49
C CYS A 88 7.02 10.76 -6.17
N ALA A 89 6.03 10.52 -5.32
CA ALA A 89 5.06 11.51 -4.87
C ALA A 89 5.46 12.24 -3.55
N ASP A 90 6.63 11.94 -2.97
CA ASP A 90 7.09 12.46 -1.67
C ASP A 90 6.11 12.18 -0.51
N LEU A 91 5.33 11.11 -0.63
CA LEU A 91 4.44 10.59 0.43
C LEU A 91 5.19 9.66 1.39
N LEU A 92 6.25 9.03 0.89
CA LEU A 92 7.14 8.15 1.61
C LEU A 92 8.57 8.64 1.44
N GLN A 93 9.38 8.42 2.46
CA GLN A 93 10.81 8.67 2.38
C GLN A 93 11.50 7.36 2.02
N GLU A 94 12.50 7.42 1.15
CA GLU A 94 13.50 6.35 1.11
C GLU A 94 14.05 6.23 2.53
N GLY A 95 13.94 5.04 3.14
CA GLY A 95 14.58 4.79 4.44
C GLY A 95 16.04 5.23 4.35
N PRO A 96 16.66 5.69 5.45
CA PRO A 96 18.03 6.20 5.41
C PRO A 96 18.87 5.13 4.73
N GLY A 97 19.32 5.42 3.50
CA GLY A 97 20.27 4.57 2.81
C GLY A 97 21.41 4.36 3.79
N LEU A 98 21.77 3.11 4.05
CA LEU A 98 22.97 2.78 4.80
C LEU A 98 24.14 3.46 4.07
N GLY A 99 24.53 4.63 4.57
CA GLY A 99 25.73 5.39 4.23
C GLY A 99 26.64 5.43 5.45
#